data_AF-A0A4Y3PG06-F1
#
_entry.id   AF-A0A4Y3PG06-F1
#
_cell.length_a   1.000
_cell.length_b   1.000
_cell.length_c   1.000
_cell.angle_alpha   90.00
_cell.angle_beta   90.00
_cell.angle_gamma   90.00
#
_symmetry.space_group_name_H-M   'P 1'
#
loop_
_entity.id
_entity.type
_entity.pdbx_description
1 polymer ?
#
loop_
_entity_poly.entity_id
_entity_poly.type
_entity_poly.pdbx_seq_one_letter_code
_entity_poly.pdbx_strand_id
1 'polypeptide(L)'
;MLTEEIGELLLAYRQRENISLSELAERTGISKTALSRMESGATKRPGFSQWKKIASALKIPYVDVISVYLSTTERPASIQLLLNEAISLNSQALVRKAAQKLLDTPKMDTFLALDYLHQLAKETEDSSTKLALHEVMIEFTRKRGIPFYLAKNLYARYLLERDDFSRFEETFQRGMELLHYIDLLQPLERIDYYYRMGVHAYILDYYSESIELCGKALMEDRTNDSRQKASALISVVNAYLRLGYLILAEQYLELYEKSEYADFRKKHLRALLHAKKGEYDQAIALYNECLHEAKPSERITIASDLLDVYFETEQNGAIQELIATEDTFLSVDTHPNRIKHAARYFKRKGICLISMELEEEGIDSLTQSIAFYRQIGAAAKMVEGFETIFKYHLANRKDVSFETVENIAEIFRASLVKE
;
A
#
# COMPACT_ATOMS: atom_id res chain seq x y z
N MET A 1 -8.37 6.54 31.57
CA MET A 1 -8.97 5.22 31.22
C MET A 1 -9.29 4.53 32.53
N LEU A 2 -10.58 4.41 32.85
CA LEU A 2 -11.04 3.71 34.05
C LEU A 2 -10.74 2.22 33.89
N THR A 3 -9.80 1.71 34.68
CA THR A 3 -9.59 0.28 34.92
C THR A 3 -10.67 -0.20 35.89
N GLU A 4 -11.93 -0.25 35.43
CA GLU A 4 -13.02 -0.74 36.27
C GLU A 4 -12.95 -2.27 36.36
N GLU A 5 -13.04 -2.80 37.57
CA GLU A 5 -13.29 -4.22 37.80
C GLU A 5 -14.73 -4.57 37.37
N ILE A 6 -14.99 -5.84 37.04
CA ILE A 6 -16.35 -6.31 36.65
C ILE A 6 -17.43 -5.85 37.64
N GLY A 7 -17.12 -5.88 38.94
CA GLY A 7 -18.06 -5.48 39.98
C GLY A 7 -18.42 -4.00 39.96
N GLU A 8 -17.45 -3.12 39.72
CA GLU A 8 -17.65 -1.67 39.65
C GLU A 8 -18.47 -1.29 38.42
N LEU A 9 -18.14 -1.86 37.26
CA LEU A 9 -18.90 -1.65 36.03
C LEU A 9 -20.35 -2.12 36.17
N LEU A 10 -20.55 -3.31 36.76
CA LEU A 10 -21.89 -3.86 37.00
C LEU A 10 -22.70 -2.93 37.91
N LEU A 11 -22.11 -2.50 39.03
CA LEU A 11 -22.75 -1.59 39.98
C LEU A 11 -23.14 -0.26 39.32
N ALA A 12 -22.22 0.35 38.57
CA ALA A 12 -22.44 1.63 37.89
C ALA A 12 -23.60 1.54 36.88
N TYR A 13 -23.62 0.53 36.02
CA TYR A 13 -24.68 0.35 35.03
C TYR A 13 -26.03 -0.01 35.67
N ARG A 14 -26.03 -0.83 36.74
CA ARG A 14 -27.26 -1.14 37.48
C ARG A 14 -27.86 0.11 38.13
N GLN A 15 -27.02 0.94 38.76
CA GLN A 15 -27.46 2.20 39.36
C GLN A 15 -27.98 3.19 38.32
N ARG A 16 -27.34 3.27 37.15
CA ARG A 16 -27.78 4.10 36.03
C ARG A 16 -29.15 3.70 35.48
N GLU A 17 -29.42 2.40 35.38
CA GLU A 17 -30.74 1.87 34.98
C GLU A 17 -31.78 1.91 36.12
N ASN A 18 -31.37 2.33 37.33
CA ASN A 18 -32.22 2.44 38.53
C ASN A 18 -32.98 1.13 38.88
N ILE A 19 -32.31 -0.02 38.74
CA ILE A 19 -32.91 -1.32 39.08
C ILE A 19 -32.29 -1.96 40.33
N SER A 20 -33.10 -2.73 41.06
CA SER A 20 -32.63 -3.47 42.24
C SER A 20 -31.87 -4.75 41.85
N LEU A 21 -31.10 -5.31 42.78
CA LEU A 21 -30.48 -6.63 42.59
C LEU A 21 -31.52 -7.75 42.42
N SER A 22 -32.72 -7.60 43.00
CA SER A 22 -33.81 -8.56 42.82
C SER A 22 -34.34 -8.50 41.38
N GLU A 23 -34.55 -7.30 40.85
CA GLU A 23 -34.98 -7.06 39.48
C GLU A 23 -33.96 -7.58 38.46
N LEU A 24 -32.67 -7.32 38.69
CA LEU A 24 -31.61 -7.85 37.82
C LEU A 24 -31.52 -9.38 37.87
N ALA A 25 -31.78 -9.98 39.04
CA ALA A 25 -31.83 -11.44 39.19
C ALA A 25 -32.95 -12.05 38.34
N GLU A 26 -34.13 -11.43 38.34
CA GLU A 26 -35.27 -11.84 37.53
C GLU A 26 -34.97 -11.73 36.02
N ARG A 27 -34.38 -10.60 35.59
CA ARG A 27 -34.03 -10.38 34.17
C ARG A 27 -32.96 -11.33 33.64
N THR A 28 -32.03 -11.75 34.49
CA THR A 28 -30.86 -12.54 34.05
C THR A 28 -30.97 -14.03 34.37
N GLY A 29 -31.89 -14.42 35.25
CA GLY A 29 -31.97 -15.77 35.81
C GLY A 29 -30.80 -16.13 36.74
N ILE A 30 -30.04 -15.13 37.21
CA ILE A 30 -28.90 -15.32 38.12
C ILE A 30 -29.33 -14.95 39.53
N SER A 31 -28.93 -15.75 40.54
CA SER A 31 -29.39 -15.51 41.91
C SER A 31 -28.91 -14.15 42.45
N LYS A 32 -29.78 -13.50 43.23
CA LYS A 32 -29.47 -12.22 43.91
C LYS A 32 -28.17 -12.28 44.70
N THR A 33 -27.91 -13.40 45.37
CA THR A 33 -26.67 -13.64 46.13
C THR A 33 -25.45 -13.68 45.20
N ALA A 34 -25.54 -14.31 44.03
CA ALA A 34 -24.44 -14.36 43.08
C ALA A 34 -24.15 -12.96 42.49
N LEU A 35 -25.18 -12.20 42.13
CA LEU A 35 -25.03 -10.81 41.65
C LEU A 35 -24.41 -9.91 42.72
N SER A 36 -24.87 -10.01 43.98
CA SER A 36 -24.29 -9.26 45.10
C SER A 36 -22.81 -9.57 45.33
N ARG A 37 -22.42 -10.85 45.20
CA ARG A 37 -21.00 -11.26 45.28
C ARG A 37 -20.18 -10.75 44.09
N MET A 38 -20.77 -10.59 42.91
CA MET A 38 -20.10 -10.00 41.76
C MET A 38 -19.90 -8.48 41.95
N GLU A 39 -20.92 -7.74 42.38
CA GLU A 39 -20.80 -6.28 42.66
C GLU A 39 -19.78 -5.97 43.75
N SER A 40 -19.73 -6.79 44.81
CA SER A 40 -18.79 -6.61 45.93
C SER A 40 -17.37 -7.09 45.63
N GLY A 41 -17.09 -7.59 44.42
CA GLY A 41 -15.78 -8.15 44.07
C GLY A 41 -15.44 -9.49 44.73
N ALA A 42 -16.35 -10.06 45.55
CA ALA A 42 -16.17 -11.37 46.16
C ALA A 42 -16.10 -12.49 45.10
N THR A 43 -16.85 -12.35 44.01
CA THR A 43 -16.71 -13.15 42.79
C THR A 43 -15.94 -12.34 41.76
N LYS A 44 -14.61 -12.45 41.76
CA LYS A 44 -13.74 -11.69 40.84
C LYS A 44 -13.91 -12.03 39.36
N ARG A 45 -14.40 -13.23 39.04
CA ARG A 45 -14.48 -13.77 37.67
C ARG A 45 -15.74 -14.62 37.48
N PRO A 46 -16.90 -14.03 37.14
CA PRO A 46 -18.05 -14.81 36.68
C PRO A 46 -17.71 -15.58 35.39
N GLY A 47 -18.48 -16.61 35.04
CA GLY A 47 -18.31 -17.25 33.73
C GLY A 47 -18.68 -16.27 32.61
N PHE A 48 -17.96 -16.26 31.48
CA PHE A 48 -18.21 -15.30 30.40
C PHE A 48 -19.66 -15.32 29.88
N SER A 49 -20.30 -16.49 29.83
CA SER A 49 -21.73 -16.61 29.50
C SER A 49 -22.64 -15.89 30.50
N GLN A 50 -22.35 -16.01 31.81
CA GLN A 50 -23.09 -15.29 32.85
C GLN A 50 -22.84 -13.79 32.73
N TRP A 51 -21.60 -13.38 32.50
CA TRP A 51 -21.24 -11.98 32.30
C TRP A 51 -21.97 -11.37 31.09
N LYS A 52 -22.01 -12.08 29.95
CA LYS A 52 -22.72 -11.66 28.74
C LYS A 52 -24.23 -11.50 28.98
N LYS A 53 -24.85 -12.39 29.77
CA LYS A 53 -26.27 -12.27 30.17
C LYS A 53 -26.52 -11.02 31.02
N ILE A 54 -25.69 -10.79 32.04
CA ILE A 54 -25.82 -9.60 32.91
C ILE A 54 -25.65 -8.33 32.11
N ALA A 55 -24.60 -8.27 31.29
CA ALA A 55 -24.30 -7.12 30.45
C ALA A 55 -25.43 -6.81 29.47
N SER A 56 -26.03 -7.83 28.86
CA SER A 56 -27.18 -7.66 27.97
C SER A 56 -28.40 -7.10 28.72
N ALA A 57 -28.71 -7.59 29.92
CA ALA A 57 -29.82 -7.10 30.74
C ALA A 57 -29.63 -5.65 31.20
N LEU A 58 -28.37 -5.23 31.40
CA LEU A 58 -27.98 -3.87 31.79
C LEU A 58 -27.60 -2.97 30.60
N LYS A 59 -27.74 -3.46 29.36
CA LYS A 59 -27.37 -2.75 28.12
C LYS A 59 -25.94 -2.18 28.14
N ILE A 60 -25.01 -2.92 28.76
CA ILE A 60 -23.59 -2.56 28.76
C ILE A 60 -23.05 -2.70 27.33
N PRO A 61 -22.34 -1.70 26.78
CA PRO A 61 -21.72 -1.80 25.47
C PRO A 61 -20.81 -3.02 25.38
N TYR A 62 -20.96 -3.82 24.32
CA TYR A 62 -20.27 -5.10 24.24
C TYR A 62 -18.74 -4.97 24.20
N VAL A 63 -18.23 -3.82 23.74
CA VAL A 63 -16.81 -3.48 23.80
C VAL A 63 -16.31 -3.42 25.25
N ASP A 64 -17.08 -2.82 26.15
CA ASP A 64 -16.73 -2.72 27.58
C ASP A 64 -16.79 -4.10 28.26
N VAL A 65 -17.80 -4.91 27.88
CA VAL A 65 -17.96 -6.29 28.34
C VAL A 65 -16.70 -7.11 28.08
N ILE A 66 -16.19 -7.07 26.84
CA ILE A 66 -14.97 -7.78 26.45
C ILE A 66 -13.76 -7.15 27.13
N SER A 67 -13.64 -5.82 27.09
CA SER A 67 -12.48 -5.08 27.60
C SER A 67 -12.21 -5.34 29.08
N VAL A 68 -13.26 -5.36 29.90
CA VAL A 68 -13.19 -5.61 31.35
C VAL A 68 -13.01 -7.11 31.63
N TYR A 69 -13.71 -7.98 30.91
CA TYR A 69 -13.50 -9.42 31.12
C TYR A 69 -12.06 -9.84 30.76
N LEU A 70 -11.49 -9.25 29.70
CA LEU A 70 -10.11 -9.46 29.26
C LEU A 70 -9.08 -8.99 30.30
N SER A 71 -9.32 -7.88 31.00
CA SER A 71 -8.41 -7.42 32.06
C SER A 71 -8.39 -8.35 33.26
N THR A 72 -9.49 -9.07 33.50
CA THR A 72 -9.56 -9.99 34.64
C THR A 72 -9.01 -11.38 34.34
N THR A 73 -9.05 -11.90 33.10
CA THR A 73 -8.67 -13.30 32.82
C THR A 73 -7.17 -13.49 32.49
N GLU A 74 -6.62 -14.62 32.94
CA GLU A 74 -5.29 -15.09 32.53
C GLU A 74 -5.36 -16.43 31.76
N ARG A 75 -6.56 -17.00 31.61
CA ARG A 75 -6.73 -18.32 30.97
C ARG A 75 -6.62 -18.17 29.45
N PRO A 76 -5.68 -18.85 28.78
CA PRO A 76 -5.49 -18.70 27.34
C PRO A 76 -6.76 -18.98 26.54
N ALA A 77 -7.48 -20.06 26.84
CA ALA A 77 -8.74 -20.39 26.17
C ALA A 77 -9.81 -19.29 26.29
N SER A 78 -9.85 -18.58 27.42
CA SER A 78 -10.76 -17.44 27.58
C SER A 78 -10.29 -16.22 26.79
N ILE A 79 -8.98 -15.95 26.74
CA ILE A 79 -8.42 -14.85 25.95
C ILE A 79 -8.63 -15.09 24.45
N GLN A 80 -8.39 -16.32 23.97
CA GLN A 80 -8.63 -16.73 22.59
C GLN A 80 -10.11 -16.55 22.19
N LEU A 81 -11.04 -16.93 23.07
CA LEU A 81 -12.47 -16.70 22.84
C LEU A 81 -12.80 -15.20 22.70
N LEU A 82 -12.26 -14.36 23.59
CA LEU A 82 -12.47 -12.90 23.56
C LEU A 82 -11.82 -12.26 22.33
N LEU A 83 -10.68 -12.78 21.87
CA LEU A 83 -10.04 -12.33 20.65
C LEU A 83 -10.90 -12.61 19.42
N ASN A 84 -11.49 -13.81 19.31
CA ASN A 84 -12.44 -14.14 18.24
C ASN A 84 -13.69 -13.25 18.27
N GLU A 85 -14.24 -12.99 19.46
CA GLU A 85 -15.34 -12.05 19.63
C GLU A 85 -14.94 -10.63 19.19
N ALA A 86 -13.72 -10.17 19.52
CA ALA A 86 -13.21 -8.88 19.07
C ALA A 86 -13.06 -8.78 17.55
N ILE A 87 -12.60 -9.85 16.89
CA ILE A 87 -12.51 -9.95 15.42
C ILE A 87 -13.91 -9.89 14.80
N SER A 88 -14.88 -10.62 15.37
CA SER A 88 -16.27 -10.61 14.89
C SER A 88 -16.95 -9.24 15.01
N LEU A 89 -16.50 -8.40 15.95
CA LEU A 89 -16.95 -7.02 16.09
C LEU A 89 -16.19 -6.03 15.20
N ASN A 90 -15.18 -6.49 14.46
CA ASN A 90 -14.26 -5.66 13.71
C ASN A 90 -13.62 -4.54 14.56
N SER A 91 -13.36 -4.82 15.85
CA SER A 91 -12.84 -3.84 16.79
C SER A 91 -11.32 -3.93 16.89
N GLN A 92 -10.61 -3.14 16.09
CA GLN A 92 -9.15 -3.16 16.03
C GLN A 92 -8.47 -2.92 17.38
N ALA A 93 -9.03 -2.03 18.21
CA ALA A 93 -8.52 -1.76 19.55
C ALA A 93 -8.62 -3.00 20.46
N LEU A 94 -9.75 -3.72 20.42
CA LEU A 94 -9.93 -4.94 21.21
C LEU A 94 -9.09 -6.10 20.68
N VAL A 95 -8.97 -6.25 19.36
CA VAL A 95 -8.10 -7.25 18.73
C VAL A 95 -6.68 -7.06 19.23
N ARG A 96 -6.16 -5.84 19.20
CA ARG A 96 -4.82 -5.53 19.69
C ARG A 96 -4.66 -5.86 21.17
N LYS A 97 -5.61 -5.41 21.99
CA LYS A 97 -5.59 -5.65 23.44
C LYS A 97 -5.63 -7.14 23.78
N ALA A 98 -6.47 -7.92 23.11
CA ALA A 98 -6.64 -9.35 23.35
C ALA A 98 -5.44 -10.17 22.86
N ALA A 99 -4.91 -9.85 21.67
CA ALA A 99 -3.69 -10.48 21.15
C ALA A 99 -2.48 -10.20 22.05
N GLN A 100 -2.30 -8.95 22.50
CA GLN A 100 -1.23 -8.59 23.43
C GLN A 100 -1.37 -9.34 24.76
N LYS A 101 -2.59 -9.40 25.30
CA LYS A 101 -2.86 -10.15 26.54
C LYS A 101 -2.57 -11.65 26.40
N LEU A 102 -2.78 -12.23 25.21
CA LEU A 102 -2.45 -13.63 24.95
C LEU A 102 -0.93 -13.87 24.92
N LEU A 103 -0.16 -12.91 24.39
CA LEU A 103 1.30 -12.98 24.36
C LEU A 103 1.94 -12.74 25.74
N ASP A 104 1.30 -11.93 26.57
CA ASP A 104 1.80 -11.57 27.90
C ASP A 104 1.40 -12.56 29.00
N THR A 105 0.40 -13.41 28.79
CA THR A 105 -0.04 -14.34 29.85
C THR A 105 1.05 -15.37 30.15
N PRO A 106 1.45 -15.55 31.43
CA PRO A 106 2.42 -16.59 31.81
C PRO A 106 1.84 -18.01 31.71
N LYS A 107 0.56 -18.15 31.33
CA LYS A 107 -0.15 -19.44 31.27
C LYS A 107 -0.16 -20.07 29.88
N MET A 108 0.48 -19.44 28.90
CA MET A 108 0.68 -19.98 27.57
C MET A 108 2.16 -19.86 27.21
N ASP A 109 2.70 -20.88 26.58
CA ASP A 109 4.03 -20.78 25.98
C ASP A 109 4.03 -19.69 24.89
N THR A 110 5.09 -18.89 24.84
CA THR A 110 5.19 -17.76 23.93
C THR A 110 5.11 -18.18 22.46
N PHE A 111 5.73 -19.29 22.08
CA PHE A 111 5.70 -19.77 20.70
C PHE A 111 4.34 -20.34 20.33
N LEU A 112 3.67 -21.06 21.25
CA LEU A 112 2.29 -21.48 21.04
C LEU A 112 1.33 -20.29 20.85
N ALA A 113 1.53 -19.20 21.61
CA ALA A 113 0.74 -17.98 21.46
C ALA A 113 0.98 -17.30 20.11
N LEU A 114 2.24 -17.21 19.68
CA LEU A 114 2.62 -16.66 18.37
C LEU A 114 2.08 -17.51 17.21
N ASP A 115 2.19 -18.85 17.29
CA ASP A 115 1.64 -19.76 16.28
C ASP A 115 0.13 -19.62 16.15
N TYR A 116 -0.56 -19.53 17.29
CA TYR A 116 -1.99 -19.31 17.31
C TYR A 116 -2.37 -17.97 16.62
N LEU A 117 -1.70 -16.87 16.97
CA LEU A 117 -1.99 -15.57 16.37
C LEU A 117 -1.63 -15.53 14.88
N HIS A 118 -0.57 -16.22 14.47
CA HIS A 118 -0.19 -16.32 13.06
C HIS A 118 -1.23 -17.09 12.24
N GLN A 119 -1.70 -18.22 12.76
CA GLN A 119 -2.78 -18.99 12.13
C GLN A 119 -4.09 -18.19 12.07
N LEU A 120 -4.44 -17.50 13.15
CA LEU A 120 -5.62 -16.66 13.21
C LEU A 120 -5.57 -15.50 12.20
N ALA A 121 -4.42 -14.86 12.03
CA ALA A 121 -4.22 -13.82 11.03
C ALA A 121 -4.38 -14.38 9.60
N LYS A 122 -3.94 -15.61 9.35
CA LYS A 122 -4.12 -16.29 8.05
C LYS A 122 -5.58 -16.60 7.74
N GLU A 123 -6.35 -17.00 8.75
CA GLU A 123 -7.77 -17.36 8.63
C GLU A 123 -8.72 -16.16 8.61
N THR A 124 -8.28 -15.03 9.16
CA THR A 124 -9.05 -13.77 9.12
C THR A 124 -9.25 -13.33 7.66
N GLU A 125 -10.38 -12.73 7.31
CA GLU A 125 -10.60 -12.18 5.96
C GLU A 125 -10.21 -10.69 5.90
N ASP A 126 -10.69 -9.92 6.89
CA ASP A 126 -10.53 -8.47 6.96
C ASP A 126 -9.05 -8.04 7.08
N SER A 127 -8.58 -7.27 6.09
CA SER A 127 -7.19 -6.81 6.01
C SER A 127 -6.79 -5.91 7.18
N SER A 128 -7.71 -5.09 7.69
CA SER A 128 -7.41 -4.18 8.80
C SER A 128 -7.13 -4.95 10.10
N THR A 129 -7.87 -6.03 10.32
CA THR A 129 -7.72 -6.96 11.43
C THR A 129 -6.44 -7.79 11.31
N LYS A 130 -6.11 -8.28 10.10
CA LYS A 130 -4.81 -8.94 9.85
C LYS A 130 -3.65 -8.04 10.21
N LEU A 131 -3.70 -6.79 9.75
CA LEU A 131 -2.67 -5.80 10.01
C LEU A 131 -2.52 -5.56 11.52
N ALA A 132 -3.63 -5.38 12.25
CA ALA A 132 -3.61 -5.21 13.70
C ALA A 132 -2.97 -6.40 14.44
N LEU A 133 -3.25 -7.64 14.02
CA LEU A 133 -2.63 -8.84 14.59
C LEU A 133 -1.12 -8.88 14.32
N HIS A 134 -0.70 -8.62 13.08
CA HIS A 134 0.71 -8.59 12.72
C HIS A 134 1.49 -7.49 13.45
N GLU A 135 0.91 -6.31 13.63
CA GLU A 135 1.57 -5.22 14.35
C GLU A 135 1.81 -5.54 15.83
N VAL A 136 0.85 -6.18 16.50
CA VAL A 136 1.05 -6.67 17.88
C VAL A 136 2.18 -7.71 17.94
N MET A 137 2.18 -8.67 17.01
CA MET A 137 3.25 -9.67 16.95
C MET A 137 4.62 -9.04 16.65
N ILE A 138 4.69 -8.04 15.77
CA ILE A 138 5.94 -7.30 15.47
C ILE A 138 6.46 -6.60 16.72
N GLU A 139 5.62 -5.83 17.41
CA GLU A 139 6.02 -5.10 18.61
C GLU A 139 6.55 -6.06 19.69
N PHE A 140 5.79 -7.12 19.94
CA PHE A 140 6.16 -8.12 20.93
C PHE A 140 7.47 -8.84 20.58
N THR A 141 7.59 -9.35 19.35
CA THR A 141 8.77 -10.13 18.92
C THR A 141 10.02 -9.27 18.82
N ARG A 142 9.91 -8.01 18.41
CA ARG A 142 11.01 -7.03 18.43
C ARG A 142 11.48 -6.79 19.86
N LYS A 143 10.57 -6.53 20.80
CA LYS A 143 10.89 -6.29 22.22
C LYS A 143 11.53 -7.50 22.90
N ARG A 144 11.13 -8.71 22.52
CA ARG A 144 11.61 -9.97 23.11
C ARG A 144 12.81 -10.58 22.39
N GLY A 145 13.23 -10.02 21.26
CA GLY A 145 14.34 -10.58 20.48
C GLY A 145 14.01 -11.94 19.86
N ILE A 146 12.83 -12.08 19.25
CA ILE A 146 12.38 -13.32 18.58
C ILE A 146 12.38 -13.09 17.06
N PRO A 147 13.55 -13.17 16.40
CA PRO A 147 13.72 -12.60 15.07
C PRO A 147 13.01 -13.40 13.96
N PHE A 148 12.80 -14.71 14.13
CA PHE A 148 12.09 -15.54 13.14
C PHE A 148 10.63 -15.06 12.95
N TYR A 149 9.88 -14.91 14.05
CA TYR A 149 8.51 -14.38 13.96
C TYR A 149 8.50 -12.90 13.58
N LEU A 150 9.50 -12.11 13.98
CA LEU A 150 9.62 -10.74 13.54
C LEU A 150 9.69 -10.65 12.00
N ALA A 151 10.58 -11.43 11.38
CA ALA A 151 10.72 -11.48 9.92
C ALA A 151 9.41 -11.85 9.22
N LYS A 152 8.76 -12.93 9.69
CA LYS A 152 7.47 -13.40 9.14
C LYS A 152 6.39 -12.33 9.20
N ASN A 153 6.28 -11.62 10.32
CA ASN A 153 5.25 -10.61 10.49
C ASN A 153 5.58 -9.31 9.73
N LEU A 154 6.85 -8.91 9.65
CA LEU A 154 7.28 -7.79 8.80
C LEU A 154 6.96 -8.06 7.33
N TYR A 155 7.19 -9.28 6.86
CA TYR A 155 6.85 -9.71 5.50
C TYR A 155 5.34 -9.66 5.24
N ALA A 156 4.54 -10.25 6.13
CA ALA A 156 3.09 -10.23 6.00
C ALA A 156 2.52 -8.80 6.03
N ARG A 157 3.03 -7.95 6.92
CA ARG A 157 2.67 -6.53 7.00
C ARG A 157 2.97 -5.81 5.68
N TYR A 158 4.18 -5.98 5.13
CA TYR A 158 4.53 -5.41 3.84
C TYR A 158 3.56 -5.83 2.74
N LEU A 159 3.22 -7.13 2.65
CA LEU A 159 2.30 -7.62 1.63
C LEU A 159 0.88 -7.04 1.76
N LEU A 160 0.41 -6.78 2.99
CA LEU A 160 -0.90 -6.17 3.25
C LEU A 160 -0.93 -4.68 2.91
N GLU A 161 0.15 -3.96 3.22
CA GLU A 161 0.23 -2.50 3.04
C GLU A 161 0.66 -2.10 1.61
N ARG A 162 1.34 -2.98 0.85
CA ARG A 162 1.98 -2.61 -0.43
C ARG A 162 1.00 -2.05 -1.47
N ASP A 163 -0.23 -2.53 -1.48
CA ASP A 163 -1.22 -2.09 -2.46
C ASP A 163 -2.05 -0.87 -1.95
N ASP A 164 -1.75 -0.35 -0.75
CA ASP A 164 -2.21 0.96 -0.29
C ASP A 164 -1.32 2.08 -0.83
N PHE A 165 -1.72 2.57 -2.00
CA PHE A 165 -0.98 3.61 -2.70
C PHE A 165 -1.05 4.99 -2.04
N SER A 166 -1.94 5.22 -1.05
CA SER A 166 -1.99 6.49 -0.32
C SER A 166 -0.75 6.70 0.57
N ARG A 167 -0.08 5.60 0.92
CA ARG A 167 1.12 5.56 1.77
C ARG A 167 2.25 4.79 1.10
N PHE A 168 2.28 4.75 -0.24
CA PHE A 168 3.14 3.86 -1.02
C PHE A 168 4.63 3.99 -0.66
N GLU A 169 5.16 5.22 -0.63
CA GLU A 169 6.56 5.49 -0.26
C GLU A 169 6.85 5.14 1.21
N GLU A 170 5.93 5.45 2.12
CA GLU A 170 6.07 5.07 3.54
C GLU A 170 6.12 3.53 3.70
N THR A 171 5.25 2.81 2.98
CA THR A 171 5.21 1.35 2.96
C THR A 171 6.52 0.77 2.42
N PHE A 172 7.10 1.38 1.38
CA PHE A 172 8.42 0.99 0.89
C PHE A 172 9.49 1.13 1.97
N GLN A 173 9.58 2.31 2.61
CA GLN A 173 10.57 2.57 3.66
C GLN A 173 10.41 1.61 4.85
N ARG A 174 9.17 1.36 5.28
CA ARG A 174 8.86 0.36 6.33
C ARG A 174 9.17 -1.07 5.88
N GLY A 175 8.99 -1.37 4.60
CA GLY A 175 9.29 -2.66 3.99
C GLY A 175 10.78 -2.97 3.97
N MET A 176 11.64 -1.96 3.82
CA MET A 176 13.11 -2.11 3.84
C MET A 176 13.65 -2.67 5.17
N GLU A 177 12.93 -2.47 6.30
CA GLU A 177 13.30 -3.03 7.61
C GLU A 177 13.53 -4.55 7.54
N LEU A 178 12.74 -5.26 6.72
CA LEU A 178 12.82 -6.71 6.59
C LEU A 178 14.15 -7.21 6.00
N LEU A 179 14.90 -6.37 5.28
CA LEU A 179 16.22 -6.74 4.75
C LEU A 179 17.20 -7.16 5.85
N HIS A 180 17.07 -6.60 7.06
CA HIS A 180 17.90 -6.98 8.21
C HIS A 180 17.61 -8.38 8.75
N TYR A 181 16.45 -8.95 8.40
CA TYR A 181 15.97 -10.24 8.90
C TYR A 181 15.68 -11.23 7.78
N ILE A 182 16.10 -10.91 6.55
CA ILE A 182 15.64 -11.61 5.34
C ILE A 182 16.05 -13.08 5.31
N ASP A 183 17.20 -13.42 5.89
CA ASP A 183 17.72 -14.80 5.96
C ASP A 183 16.93 -15.72 6.89
N LEU A 184 15.98 -15.16 7.65
CA LEU A 184 15.06 -15.92 8.49
C LEU A 184 13.78 -16.34 7.75
N LEU A 185 13.53 -15.76 6.56
CA LEU A 185 12.43 -16.18 5.70
C LEU A 185 12.79 -17.47 4.96
N GLN A 186 11.75 -18.20 4.55
CA GLN A 186 11.93 -19.33 3.65
C GLN A 186 12.35 -18.82 2.26
N PRO A 187 13.12 -19.60 1.47
CA PRO A 187 13.64 -19.14 0.17
C PRO A 187 12.54 -18.58 -0.76
N LEU A 188 11.38 -19.24 -0.83
CA LEU A 188 10.27 -18.77 -1.67
C LEU A 188 9.71 -17.41 -1.21
N GLU A 189 9.64 -17.16 0.09
CA GLU A 189 9.17 -15.86 0.64
C GLU A 189 10.22 -14.78 0.41
N ARG A 190 11.50 -15.12 0.55
CA ARG A 190 12.61 -14.18 0.29
C ARG A 190 12.65 -13.77 -1.18
N ILE A 191 12.51 -14.72 -2.10
CA ILE A 191 12.40 -14.47 -3.54
C ILE A 191 11.19 -13.58 -3.85
N ASP A 192 10.00 -13.93 -3.35
CA ASP A 192 8.77 -13.16 -3.58
C ASP A 192 8.87 -11.73 -3.00
N TYR A 193 9.45 -11.58 -1.81
CA TYR A 193 9.75 -10.29 -1.22
C TYR A 193 10.66 -9.45 -2.11
N TYR A 194 11.81 -10.00 -2.54
CA TYR A 194 12.77 -9.27 -3.37
C TYR A 194 12.16 -8.82 -4.70
N TYR A 195 11.43 -9.70 -5.40
CA TYR A 195 10.74 -9.33 -6.63
C TYR A 195 9.75 -8.18 -6.39
N ARG A 196 8.91 -8.28 -5.36
CA ARG A 196 7.89 -7.26 -5.07
C ARG A 196 8.50 -5.94 -4.62
N MET A 197 9.51 -5.96 -3.76
CA MET A 197 10.21 -4.76 -3.31
C MET A 197 10.99 -4.09 -4.44
N GLY A 198 11.61 -4.87 -5.34
CA GLY A 198 12.31 -4.30 -6.50
C GLY A 198 11.34 -3.62 -7.48
N VAL A 199 10.20 -4.24 -7.78
CA VAL A 199 9.13 -3.60 -8.57
C VAL A 199 8.59 -2.35 -7.87
N HIS A 200 8.39 -2.40 -6.56
CA HIS A 200 7.96 -1.25 -5.75
C HIS A 200 8.96 -0.09 -5.86
N ALA A 201 10.25 -0.36 -5.66
CA ALA A 201 11.32 0.62 -5.84
C ALA A 201 11.28 1.28 -7.23
N TYR A 202 11.09 0.47 -8.28
CA TYR A 202 10.97 1.01 -9.65
C TYR A 202 9.80 1.98 -9.80
N ILE A 203 8.62 1.65 -9.26
CA ILE A 203 7.44 2.53 -9.32
C ILE A 203 7.69 3.85 -8.58
N LEU A 204 8.52 3.84 -7.53
CA LEU A 204 8.95 5.04 -6.80
C LEU A 204 10.13 5.78 -7.46
N ASP A 205 10.59 5.34 -8.64
CA ASP A 205 11.77 5.85 -9.34
C ASP A 205 13.11 5.63 -8.60
N TYR A 206 13.15 4.73 -7.61
CA TYR A 206 14.37 4.25 -6.94
C TYR A 206 15.05 3.17 -7.79
N TYR A 207 15.63 3.59 -8.92
CA TYR A 207 16.12 2.68 -9.95
C TYR A 207 17.28 1.79 -9.47
N SER A 208 18.19 2.31 -8.66
CA SER A 208 19.33 1.55 -8.14
C SER A 208 18.86 0.42 -7.21
N GLU A 209 17.95 0.73 -6.29
CA GLU A 209 17.34 -0.20 -5.34
C GLU A 209 16.51 -1.27 -6.07
N SER A 210 15.78 -0.88 -7.11
CA SER A 210 15.06 -1.81 -7.98
C SER A 210 15.99 -2.86 -8.58
N ILE A 211 17.12 -2.41 -9.16
CA ILE A 211 18.13 -3.30 -9.76
C ILE A 211 18.72 -4.23 -8.70
N GLU A 212 19.08 -3.71 -7.53
CA GLU A 212 19.66 -4.51 -6.46
C GLU A 212 18.70 -5.60 -5.96
N LEU A 213 17.46 -5.21 -5.64
CA LEU A 213 16.45 -6.11 -5.08
C LEU A 213 16.00 -7.16 -6.10
N CYS A 214 15.65 -6.73 -7.33
CA CYS A 214 15.30 -7.68 -8.39
C CYS A 214 16.49 -8.58 -8.75
N GLY A 215 17.72 -8.05 -8.75
CA GLY A 215 18.94 -8.81 -8.99
C GLY A 215 19.13 -9.92 -7.96
N LYS A 216 18.94 -9.63 -6.67
CA LYS A 216 18.96 -10.65 -5.60
C LYS A 216 17.94 -11.75 -5.84
N ALA A 217 16.70 -11.38 -6.20
CA ALA A 217 15.67 -12.36 -6.52
C ALA A 217 16.07 -13.25 -7.70
N LEU A 218 16.57 -12.67 -8.79
CA LEU A 218 16.98 -13.39 -9.99
C LEU A 218 18.15 -14.36 -9.74
N MET A 219 19.08 -14.00 -8.86
CA MET A 219 20.19 -14.89 -8.48
C MET A 219 19.74 -16.06 -7.60
N GLU A 220 18.76 -15.82 -6.73
CA GLU A 220 18.27 -16.83 -5.79
C GLU A 220 17.23 -17.77 -6.42
N ASP A 221 16.41 -17.25 -7.34
CA ASP A 221 15.34 -17.97 -7.98
C ASP A 221 15.86 -19.00 -9.00
N ARG A 222 15.86 -20.26 -8.58
CA ARG A 222 16.28 -21.41 -9.39
C ARG A 222 15.20 -21.90 -10.36
N THR A 223 14.02 -21.29 -10.37
CA THR A 223 12.98 -21.66 -11.34
C THR A 223 13.36 -21.17 -12.73
N ASN A 224 12.95 -21.93 -13.75
CA ASN A 224 13.23 -21.55 -15.14
C ASN A 224 12.54 -20.21 -15.46
N ASP A 225 11.24 -20.13 -15.21
CA ASP A 225 10.44 -18.95 -15.50
C ASP A 225 9.25 -18.79 -14.53
N SER A 226 8.82 -17.55 -14.31
CA SER A 226 7.64 -17.21 -13.51
C SER A 226 7.14 -15.80 -13.84
N ARG A 227 5.87 -15.52 -13.56
CA ARG A 227 5.28 -14.19 -13.77
C ARG A 227 6.01 -13.10 -12.96
N GLN A 228 6.41 -13.43 -11.74
CA GLN A 228 7.15 -12.51 -10.86
C GLN A 228 8.54 -12.21 -11.44
N LYS A 229 9.23 -13.24 -11.93
CA LYS A 229 10.53 -13.12 -12.59
C LYS A 229 10.45 -12.24 -13.83
N ALA A 230 9.47 -12.48 -14.70
CA ALA A 230 9.21 -11.62 -15.86
C ALA A 230 8.94 -10.15 -15.46
N SER A 231 8.12 -9.92 -14.43
CA SER A 231 7.84 -8.56 -13.92
C SER A 231 9.09 -7.87 -13.36
N ALA A 232 9.97 -8.62 -12.71
CA ALA A 232 11.23 -8.11 -12.20
C ALA A 232 12.21 -7.78 -13.33
N LEU A 233 12.32 -8.64 -14.35
CA LEU A 233 13.12 -8.36 -15.54
C LEU A 233 12.65 -7.07 -16.23
N ILE A 234 11.34 -6.86 -16.40
CA ILE A 234 10.79 -5.60 -16.94
C ILE A 234 11.24 -4.39 -16.10
N SER A 235 11.21 -4.51 -14.78
CA SER A 235 11.59 -3.42 -13.85
C SER A 235 13.08 -3.13 -13.92
N VAL A 236 13.92 -4.17 -13.99
CA VAL A 236 15.38 -4.08 -14.12
C VAL A 236 15.78 -3.45 -15.45
N VAL A 237 15.19 -3.91 -16.56
CA VAL A 237 15.47 -3.35 -17.90
C VAL A 237 15.10 -1.87 -17.93
N ASN A 238 13.91 -1.52 -17.47
CA ASN A 238 13.50 -0.12 -17.42
C ASN A 238 14.42 0.73 -16.53
N ALA A 239 14.80 0.23 -15.35
CA ALA A 239 15.72 0.93 -14.45
C ALA A 239 17.08 1.19 -15.11
N TYR A 240 17.67 0.18 -15.77
CA TYR A 240 18.91 0.36 -16.54
C TYR A 240 18.75 1.36 -17.68
N LEU A 241 17.64 1.32 -18.43
CA LEU A 241 17.35 2.29 -19.50
C LEU A 241 17.20 3.72 -18.97
N ARG A 242 16.63 3.91 -17.78
CA ARG A 242 16.51 5.21 -17.11
C ARG A 242 17.85 5.75 -16.63
N LEU A 243 18.74 4.86 -16.16
CA LEU A 243 20.10 5.20 -15.74
C LEU A 243 21.11 5.31 -16.89
N GLY A 244 20.72 4.94 -18.12
CA GLY A 244 21.59 5.01 -19.30
C GLY A 244 22.53 3.81 -19.48
N TYR A 245 22.36 2.73 -18.72
CA TYR A 245 23.18 1.52 -18.82
C TYR A 245 22.67 0.58 -19.92
N LEU A 246 22.84 0.99 -21.18
CA LEU A 246 22.18 0.34 -22.33
C LEU A 246 22.61 -1.11 -22.57
N ILE A 247 23.89 -1.43 -22.35
CA ILE A 247 24.42 -2.80 -22.51
C ILE A 247 23.74 -3.77 -21.52
N LEU A 248 23.62 -3.35 -20.26
CA LEU A 248 22.95 -4.16 -19.23
C LEU A 248 21.45 -4.27 -19.52
N ALA A 249 20.80 -3.17 -19.91
CA ALA A 249 19.40 -3.19 -20.32
C ALA A 249 19.14 -4.22 -21.43
N GLU A 250 20.00 -4.26 -22.45
CA GLU A 250 19.91 -5.22 -23.56
C GLU A 250 20.04 -6.67 -23.08
N GLN A 251 21.04 -6.96 -22.24
CA GLN A 251 21.24 -8.31 -21.69
C GLN A 251 20.02 -8.81 -20.90
N TYR A 252 19.45 -7.98 -20.03
CA TYR A 252 18.27 -8.36 -19.25
C TYR A 252 16.99 -8.41 -20.12
N LEU A 253 16.91 -7.60 -21.18
CA LEU A 253 15.79 -7.64 -22.13
C LEU A 253 15.77 -8.96 -22.89
N GLU A 254 16.91 -9.47 -23.33
CA GLU A 254 17.00 -10.79 -23.98
C GLU A 254 16.54 -11.93 -23.07
N LEU A 255 16.73 -11.81 -21.75
CA LEU A 255 16.19 -12.77 -20.79
C LEU A 255 14.67 -12.68 -20.71
N TYR A 256 14.12 -11.46 -20.67
CA TYR A 256 12.67 -11.27 -20.67
C TYR A 256 12.02 -11.76 -21.96
N GLU A 257 12.62 -11.51 -23.12
CA GLU A 257 12.08 -11.93 -24.42
C GLU A 257 11.95 -13.46 -24.56
N LYS A 258 12.76 -14.22 -23.82
CA LYS A 258 12.72 -15.68 -23.77
C LYS A 258 11.69 -16.24 -22.76
N SER A 259 11.08 -15.37 -21.95
CA SER A 259 10.07 -15.78 -20.97
C SER A 259 8.76 -16.18 -21.66
N GLU A 260 8.10 -17.23 -21.14
CA GLU A 260 6.74 -17.62 -21.52
C GLU A 260 5.70 -16.56 -21.12
N TYR A 261 6.05 -15.68 -20.18
CA TYR A 261 5.22 -14.55 -19.73
C TYR A 261 5.53 -13.25 -20.48
N ALA A 262 6.36 -13.30 -21.53
CA ALA A 262 6.69 -12.14 -22.35
C ALA A 262 5.52 -11.73 -23.24
N ASP A 263 5.10 -10.48 -23.12
CA ASP A 263 4.01 -9.88 -23.90
C ASP A 263 4.52 -8.71 -24.78
N PHE A 264 3.60 -7.85 -25.25
CA PHE A 264 3.93 -6.67 -26.08
C PHE A 264 5.01 -5.78 -25.43
N ARG A 265 5.17 -5.80 -24.09
CA ARG A 265 6.16 -4.99 -23.39
C ARG A 265 7.58 -5.32 -23.81
N LYS A 266 7.85 -6.51 -24.37
CA LYS A 266 9.18 -6.82 -24.90
C LYS A 266 9.54 -5.94 -26.10
N LYS A 267 8.57 -5.72 -27.00
CA LYS A 267 8.69 -4.79 -28.13
C LYS A 267 8.77 -3.35 -27.65
N HIS A 268 7.98 -2.99 -26.64
CA HIS A 268 8.01 -1.65 -26.05
C HIS A 268 9.37 -1.33 -25.42
N LEU A 269 9.94 -2.25 -24.63
CA LEU A 269 11.27 -2.12 -24.05
C LEU A 269 12.36 -2.07 -25.13
N ARG A 270 12.21 -2.86 -26.19
CA ARG A 270 13.11 -2.84 -27.35
C ARG A 270 13.07 -1.49 -28.07
N ALA A 271 11.88 -0.94 -28.30
CA ALA A 271 11.70 0.40 -28.88
C ALA A 271 12.39 1.47 -28.03
N LEU A 272 12.22 1.41 -26.71
CA LEU A 272 12.86 2.33 -25.77
C LEU A 272 14.40 2.20 -25.77
N LEU A 273 14.93 0.98 -25.88
CA LEU A 273 16.37 0.76 -26.03
C LEU A 273 16.91 1.40 -27.33
N HIS A 274 16.24 1.18 -28.46
CA HIS A 274 16.59 1.81 -29.75
C HIS A 274 16.54 3.34 -29.66
N ALA A 275 15.48 3.90 -29.07
CA ALA A 275 15.36 5.34 -28.85
C ALA A 275 16.53 5.89 -28.02
N LYS A 276 16.93 5.19 -26.95
CA LYS A 276 18.09 5.56 -26.13
C LYS A 276 19.44 5.41 -26.83
N LYS A 277 19.53 4.58 -27.88
CA LYS A 277 20.70 4.46 -28.77
C LYS A 277 20.72 5.52 -29.89
N GLY A 278 19.64 6.28 -30.08
CA GLY A 278 19.47 7.21 -31.19
C GLY A 278 18.99 6.56 -32.49
N GLU A 279 18.54 5.31 -32.42
CA GLU A 279 18.05 4.52 -33.57
C GLU A 279 16.54 4.78 -33.77
N TYR A 280 16.18 6.04 -34.06
CA TYR A 280 14.81 6.53 -33.96
C TYR A 280 13.82 5.85 -34.93
N ASP A 281 14.23 5.56 -36.17
CA ASP A 281 13.34 4.89 -37.14
C ASP A 281 12.88 3.51 -36.64
N GLN A 282 13.81 2.74 -36.06
CA GLN A 282 13.54 1.42 -35.49
C GLN A 282 12.65 1.54 -34.25
N ALA A 283 12.92 2.54 -33.41
CA ALA A 283 12.11 2.82 -32.23
C ALA A 283 10.66 3.15 -32.63
N ILE A 284 10.44 4.08 -33.56
CA ILE A 284 9.12 4.51 -34.02
C ILE A 284 8.33 3.33 -34.60
N ALA A 285 8.95 2.51 -35.45
CA ALA A 285 8.31 1.33 -36.03
C ALA A 285 7.78 0.39 -34.93
N LEU A 286 8.61 0.08 -33.93
CA LEU A 286 8.23 -0.80 -32.83
C LEU A 286 7.18 -0.17 -31.90
N TYR A 287 7.26 1.13 -31.62
CA TYR A 287 6.24 1.82 -30.82
C TYR A 287 4.86 1.77 -31.49
N ASN A 288 4.78 1.98 -32.81
CA ASN A 288 3.53 1.89 -33.56
C ASN A 288 2.95 0.48 -33.54
N GLU A 289 3.77 -0.57 -33.70
CA GLU A 289 3.32 -1.94 -33.48
C GLU A 289 2.74 -2.15 -32.07
N CYS A 290 3.42 -1.61 -31.05
CA CYS A 290 2.96 -1.73 -29.67
C CYS A 290 1.62 -1.03 -29.44
N LEU A 291 1.37 0.13 -30.06
CA LEU A 291 0.07 0.83 -29.95
C LEU A 291 -1.09 -0.04 -30.45
N HIS A 292 -0.88 -0.82 -31.51
CA HIS A 292 -1.89 -1.73 -32.04
C HIS A 292 -2.12 -2.96 -31.15
N GLU A 293 -1.06 -3.55 -30.61
CA GLU A 293 -1.13 -4.77 -29.78
C GLU A 293 -1.61 -4.51 -28.34
N ALA A 294 -1.25 -3.36 -27.77
CA ALA A 294 -1.52 -3.05 -26.38
C ALA A 294 -3.01 -2.75 -26.12
N LYS A 295 -3.47 -3.08 -24.91
CA LYS A 295 -4.80 -2.70 -24.43
C LYS A 295 -4.87 -1.18 -24.24
N PRO A 296 -6.06 -0.56 -24.34
CA PRO A 296 -6.21 0.88 -24.16
C PRO A 296 -5.54 1.45 -22.91
N SER A 297 -5.65 0.76 -21.76
CA SER A 297 -5.05 1.20 -20.49
C SER A 297 -3.51 1.18 -20.46
N GLU A 298 -2.86 0.52 -21.42
CA GLU A 298 -1.40 0.37 -21.47
C GLU A 298 -0.76 1.27 -22.54
N ARG A 299 -1.54 1.68 -23.54
CA ARG A 299 -1.12 2.53 -24.67
C ARG A 299 -0.56 3.89 -24.24
N ILE A 300 -1.03 4.46 -23.13
CA ILE A 300 -0.57 5.78 -22.67
C ILE A 300 0.94 5.83 -22.42
N THR A 301 1.53 4.73 -21.95
CA THR A 301 2.98 4.66 -21.70
C THR A 301 3.77 4.62 -23.01
N ILE A 302 3.24 3.90 -24.01
CA ILE A 302 3.80 3.81 -25.36
C ILE A 302 3.70 5.17 -26.04
N ALA A 303 2.53 5.82 -26.01
CA ALA A 303 2.31 7.15 -26.57
C ALA A 303 3.23 8.21 -25.93
N SER A 304 3.42 8.14 -24.60
CA SER A 304 4.36 9.04 -23.90
C SER A 304 5.80 8.89 -24.38
N ASP A 305 6.26 7.65 -24.57
CA ASP A 305 7.62 7.40 -25.06
C ASP A 305 7.76 7.77 -26.54
N LEU A 306 6.71 7.57 -27.34
CA LEU A 306 6.69 7.94 -28.75
C LEU A 306 6.70 9.46 -28.95
N LEU A 307 6.00 10.23 -28.10
CA LEU A 307 6.13 11.68 -28.06
C LEU A 307 7.57 12.13 -27.79
N ASP A 308 8.29 11.47 -26.86
CA ASP A 308 9.70 11.78 -26.61
C ASP A 308 10.53 11.60 -27.90
N VAL A 309 10.30 10.53 -28.67
CA VAL A 309 11.04 10.29 -29.93
C VAL A 309 10.64 11.27 -31.04
N TYR A 310 9.35 11.57 -31.21
CA TYR A 310 8.91 12.56 -32.21
C TYR A 310 9.41 13.96 -31.88
N PHE A 311 9.49 14.31 -30.59
CA PHE A 311 10.07 15.57 -30.14
C PHE A 311 11.56 15.66 -30.49
N GLU A 312 12.36 14.63 -30.16
CA GLU A 312 13.81 14.60 -30.46
C GLU A 312 14.12 14.56 -31.97
N THR A 313 13.17 14.13 -32.80
CA THR A 313 13.30 14.09 -34.27
C THR A 313 12.56 15.22 -34.99
N GLU A 314 12.04 16.21 -34.24
CA GLU A 314 11.33 17.39 -34.77
C GLU A 314 10.12 17.04 -35.67
N GLN A 315 9.44 15.91 -35.40
CA GLN A 315 8.29 15.43 -36.17
C GLN A 315 6.96 16.04 -35.69
N ASN A 316 6.83 17.35 -35.81
CA ASN A 316 5.67 18.12 -35.34
C ASN A 316 4.30 17.60 -35.86
N GLY A 317 4.25 17.15 -37.12
CA GLY A 317 3.03 16.56 -37.69
C GLY A 317 2.60 15.26 -36.99
N ALA A 318 3.57 14.39 -36.66
CA ALA A 318 3.31 13.14 -35.96
C ALA A 318 2.91 13.36 -34.49
N ILE A 319 3.47 14.39 -33.85
CA ILE A 319 3.04 14.84 -32.51
C ILE A 319 1.56 15.23 -32.53
N GLN A 320 1.15 16.07 -33.48
CA GLN A 320 -0.25 16.52 -33.60
C GLN A 320 -1.20 15.35 -33.89
N GLU A 321 -0.82 14.45 -34.79
CA GLU A 321 -1.63 13.25 -35.10
C GLU A 321 -1.80 12.35 -33.87
N LEU A 322 -0.73 12.12 -33.10
CA LEU A 322 -0.80 11.32 -31.88
C LEU A 322 -1.69 11.98 -30.81
N ILE A 323 -1.56 13.30 -30.61
CA ILE A 323 -2.42 14.06 -29.68
C ILE A 323 -3.88 14.03 -30.13
N ALA A 324 -4.16 14.08 -31.44
CA ALA A 324 -5.52 14.03 -31.98
C ALA A 324 -6.23 12.69 -31.72
N THR A 325 -5.48 11.63 -31.41
CA THR A 325 -6.00 10.29 -31.08
C THR A 325 -5.92 9.97 -29.58
N GLU A 326 -5.76 10.99 -28.73
CA GLU A 326 -5.58 10.87 -27.27
C GLU A 326 -6.68 10.07 -26.57
N ASP A 327 -7.93 10.22 -27.01
CA ASP A 327 -9.08 9.49 -26.49
C ASP A 327 -8.97 7.97 -26.64
N THR A 328 -8.16 7.49 -27.59
CA THR A 328 -7.96 6.06 -27.85
C THR A 328 -7.02 5.36 -26.87
N PHE A 329 -6.25 6.13 -26.09
CA PHE A 329 -5.27 5.60 -25.13
C PHE A 329 -5.33 6.27 -23.74
N LEU A 330 -5.98 7.43 -23.60
CA LEU A 330 -6.16 8.10 -22.33
C LEU A 330 -7.30 7.44 -21.54
N SER A 331 -6.96 6.39 -20.78
CA SER A 331 -7.86 5.79 -19.80
C SER A 331 -7.32 6.10 -18.40
N VAL A 332 -7.90 7.10 -17.73
CA VAL A 332 -7.57 7.42 -16.34
C VAL A 332 -8.55 6.71 -15.42
N ASP A 333 -8.05 5.77 -14.63
CA ASP A 333 -8.78 5.20 -13.50
C ASP A 333 -8.17 5.68 -12.17
N THR A 334 -8.63 5.12 -11.05
CA THR A 334 -8.16 5.47 -9.72
C THR A 334 -6.83 4.81 -9.35
N HIS A 335 -6.23 3.99 -10.21
CA HIS A 335 -5.01 3.25 -9.88
C HIS A 335 -3.79 4.19 -9.94
N PRO A 336 -3.04 4.38 -8.85
CA PRO A 336 -2.00 5.42 -8.79
C PRO A 336 -0.87 5.28 -9.81
N ASN A 337 -0.48 4.06 -10.17
CA ASN A 337 0.47 3.88 -11.29
C ASN A 337 -0.09 4.37 -12.65
N ARG A 338 -1.39 4.22 -12.91
CA ARG A 338 -2.02 4.74 -14.15
C ARG A 338 -2.15 6.26 -14.10
N ILE A 339 -2.47 6.82 -12.93
CA ILE A 339 -2.42 8.27 -12.69
C ILE A 339 -1.01 8.81 -12.94
N LYS A 340 0.05 8.12 -12.47
CA LYS A 340 1.45 8.48 -12.75
C LYS A 340 1.76 8.46 -14.25
N HIS A 341 1.27 7.46 -14.99
CA HIS A 341 1.46 7.39 -16.44
C HIS A 341 0.74 8.53 -17.17
N ALA A 342 -0.48 8.87 -16.76
CA ALA A 342 -1.20 10.03 -17.28
C ALA A 342 -0.47 11.34 -16.99
N ALA A 343 0.01 11.52 -15.75
CA ALA A 343 0.80 12.68 -15.38
C ALA A 343 2.04 12.83 -16.28
N ARG A 344 2.76 11.72 -16.53
CA ARG A 344 3.92 11.72 -17.43
C ARG A 344 3.54 12.10 -18.85
N TYR A 345 2.48 11.52 -19.40
CA TYR A 345 1.99 11.83 -20.74
C TYR A 345 1.68 13.33 -20.89
N PHE A 346 0.88 13.89 -19.99
CA PHE A 346 0.51 15.31 -20.03
C PHE A 346 1.72 16.24 -19.87
N LYS A 347 2.74 15.84 -19.09
CA LYS A 347 4.01 16.56 -19.02
C LYS A 347 4.70 16.61 -20.38
N ARG A 348 4.77 15.47 -21.08
CA ARG A 348 5.39 15.39 -22.41
C ARG A 348 4.61 16.14 -23.48
N LYS A 349 3.28 15.96 -23.50
CA LYS A 349 2.37 16.71 -24.36
C LYS A 349 2.58 18.22 -24.20
N GLY A 350 2.61 18.71 -22.96
CA GLY A 350 2.81 20.14 -22.69
C GLY A 350 4.13 20.68 -23.22
N ILE A 351 5.24 19.94 -23.03
CA ILE A 351 6.56 20.31 -23.57
C ILE A 351 6.53 20.35 -25.11
N CYS A 352 5.92 19.35 -25.75
CA CYS A 352 5.81 19.30 -27.20
C CYS A 352 5.00 20.48 -27.74
N LEU A 353 3.82 20.76 -27.18
CA LEU A 353 2.95 21.86 -27.62
C LEU A 353 3.64 23.22 -27.48
N ILE A 354 4.33 23.46 -26.36
CA ILE A 354 5.11 24.70 -26.15
C ILE A 354 6.19 24.87 -27.24
N SER A 355 6.90 23.79 -27.60
CA SER A 355 7.92 23.85 -28.66
C SER A 355 7.35 24.11 -30.06
N MET A 356 6.04 23.88 -30.25
CA MET A 356 5.29 24.11 -31.47
C MET A 356 4.55 25.45 -31.47
N GLU A 357 4.88 26.35 -30.55
CA GLU A 357 4.23 27.67 -30.37
C GLU A 357 2.73 27.58 -29.97
N LEU A 358 2.26 26.41 -29.52
CA LEU A 358 0.92 26.18 -28.95
C LEU A 358 1.01 26.30 -27.42
N GLU A 359 1.26 27.53 -26.97
CA GLU A 359 1.69 27.81 -25.61
C GLU A 359 0.59 27.58 -24.58
N GLU A 360 -0.63 28.04 -24.86
CA GLU A 360 -1.77 27.96 -23.96
C GLU A 360 -2.13 26.50 -23.68
N GLU A 361 -2.32 25.71 -24.74
CA GLU A 361 -2.61 24.27 -24.63
C GLU A 361 -1.46 23.49 -23.97
N GLY A 362 -0.23 23.97 -24.18
CA GLY A 362 0.96 23.41 -23.57
C GLY A 362 1.02 23.62 -22.06
N ILE A 363 0.76 24.85 -21.60
CA ILE A 363 0.70 25.19 -20.16
C ILE A 363 -0.47 24.49 -19.47
N ASP A 364 -1.62 24.36 -20.14
CA ASP A 364 -2.77 23.60 -19.63
C ASP A 364 -2.42 22.13 -19.43
N SER A 365 -1.74 21.52 -20.41
CA SER A 365 -1.28 20.14 -20.32
C SER A 365 -0.28 19.96 -19.15
N LEU A 366 0.65 20.90 -18.95
CA LEU A 366 1.55 20.87 -17.79
C LEU A 366 0.78 20.99 -16.46
N THR A 367 -0.24 21.84 -16.40
CA THR A 367 -1.08 22.01 -15.22
C THR A 367 -1.87 20.73 -14.90
N GLN A 368 -2.40 20.05 -15.92
CA GLN A 368 -3.05 18.74 -15.76
C GLN A 368 -2.07 17.68 -15.24
N SER A 369 -0.83 17.66 -15.74
CA SER A 369 0.23 16.78 -15.22
C SER A 369 0.44 16.97 -13.71
N ILE A 370 0.56 18.23 -13.27
CA ILE A 370 0.76 18.58 -11.85
C ILE A 370 -0.45 18.15 -11.01
N ALA A 371 -1.67 18.35 -11.52
CA ALA A 371 -2.89 17.91 -10.85
C ALA A 371 -2.93 16.37 -10.65
N PHE A 372 -2.47 15.58 -11.62
CA PHE A 372 -2.35 14.13 -11.46
C PHE A 372 -1.26 13.74 -10.46
N TYR A 373 -0.09 14.38 -10.49
CA TYR A 373 0.95 14.14 -9.47
C TYR A 373 0.48 14.50 -8.06
N ARG A 374 -0.34 15.54 -7.91
CA ARG A 374 -1.00 15.89 -6.64
C ARG A 374 -1.91 14.76 -6.14
N GLN A 375 -2.71 14.16 -7.02
CA GLN A 375 -3.64 13.08 -6.63
C GLN A 375 -2.92 11.91 -5.93
N ILE A 376 -1.69 11.63 -6.35
CA ILE A 376 -0.85 10.55 -5.81
C ILE A 376 0.21 11.03 -4.80
N GLY A 377 0.16 12.31 -4.37
CA GLY A 377 1.09 12.86 -3.36
C GLY A 377 2.54 13.03 -3.82
N ALA A 378 2.82 13.02 -5.13
CA ALA A 378 4.17 13.10 -5.67
C ALA A 378 4.72 14.54 -5.69
N ALA A 379 4.99 15.10 -4.52
CA ALA A 379 5.37 16.51 -4.33
C ALA A 379 6.59 16.93 -5.17
N ALA A 380 7.65 16.10 -5.23
CA ALA A 380 8.83 16.39 -6.04
C ALA A 380 8.48 16.55 -7.53
N LYS A 381 7.57 15.72 -8.06
CA LYS A 381 7.11 15.79 -9.45
C LYS A 381 6.21 17.00 -9.71
N MET A 382 5.43 17.43 -8.72
CA MET A 382 4.69 18.70 -8.80
C MET A 382 5.64 19.88 -8.93
N VAL A 383 6.69 19.92 -8.09
CA VAL A 383 7.71 20.98 -8.14
C VAL A 383 8.43 21.00 -9.49
N GLU A 384 8.84 19.84 -10.02
CA GLU A 384 9.41 19.76 -11.38
C GLU A 384 8.45 20.32 -12.44
N GLY A 385 7.15 20.06 -12.33
CA GLY A 385 6.14 20.57 -13.26
C GLY A 385 6.01 22.10 -13.21
N PHE A 386 5.92 22.67 -12.01
CA PHE A 386 5.90 24.13 -11.83
C PHE A 386 7.20 24.77 -12.32
N GLU A 387 8.34 24.14 -12.05
CA GLU A 387 9.65 24.61 -12.54
C GLU A 387 9.68 24.68 -14.06
N THR A 388 9.14 23.67 -14.77
CA THR A 388 9.02 23.71 -16.23
C THR A 388 8.21 24.91 -16.72
N ILE A 389 7.03 25.16 -16.11
CA ILE A 389 6.18 26.31 -16.43
C ILE A 389 6.96 27.62 -16.22
N PHE A 390 7.54 27.83 -15.05
CA PHE A 390 8.23 29.08 -14.73
C PHE A 390 9.49 29.30 -15.56
N LYS A 391 10.26 28.24 -15.85
CA LYS A 391 11.42 28.32 -16.75
C LYS A 391 11.02 28.78 -18.14
N TYR A 392 9.90 28.27 -18.66
CA TYR A 392 9.38 28.67 -19.96
C TYR A 392 9.05 30.18 -19.99
N HIS A 393 8.28 30.68 -19.02
CA HIS A 393 7.94 32.11 -18.95
C HIS A 393 9.19 32.99 -18.79
N LEU A 394 10.12 32.58 -17.93
CA LEU A 394 11.36 33.31 -17.70
C LEU A 394 12.24 33.39 -18.95
N ALA A 395 12.43 32.25 -19.64
CA ALA A 395 13.25 32.18 -20.86
C ALA A 395 12.68 33.06 -21.99
N ASN A 396 11.36 33.16 -22.09
CA ASN A 396 10.67 33.93 -23.12
C ASN A 396 10.30 35.35 -22.70
N ARG A 397 10.64 35.77 -21.47
CA ARG A 397 10.28 37.07 -20.88
C ARG A 397 8.77 37.36 -20.97
N LYS A 398 7.97 36.34 -20.71
CA LYS A 398 6.50 36.42 -20.71
C LYS A 398 5.99 36.47 -19.28
N ASP A 399 4.96 37.27 -19.05
CA ASP A 399 4.23 37.24 -17.79
C ASP A 399 3.46 35.92 -17.67
N VAL A 400 3.27 35.45 -16.44
CA VAL A 400 2.38 34.32 -16.15
C VAL A 400 0.95 34.84 -16.15
N SER A 401 0.06 34.20 -16.89
CA SER A 401 -1.34 34.64 -16.96
C SER A 401 -2.02 34.52 -15.60
N PHE A 402 -3.01 35.37 -15.35
CA PHE A 402 -3.79 35.33 -14.11
C PHE A 402 -4.48 33.97 -13.92
N GLU A 403 -5.02 33.41 -14.99
CA GLU A 403 -5.64 32.08 -15.01
C GLU A 403 -4.66 30.97 -14.59
N THR A 404 -3.42 30.97 -15.13
CA THR A 404 -2.39 30.02 -14.71
C THR A 404 -2.08 30.17 -13.22
N VAL A 405 -1.99 31.41 -12.70
CA VAL A 405 -1.77 31.65 -11.27
C VAL A 405 -2.94 31.13 -10.42
N GLU A 406 -4.18 31.34 -10.85
CA GLU A 406 -5.37 30.81 -10.17
C GLU A 406 -5.37 29.28 -10.12
N ASN A 407 -5.11 28.62 -11.26
CA ASN A 407 -5.02 27.17 -11.35
C ASN A 407 -3.93 26.60 -10.42
N ILE A 408 -2.75 27.22 -10.40
CA ILE A 408 -1.67 26.85 -9.48
C ILE A 408 -2.11 27.01 -8.01
N ALA A 409 -2.77 28.13 -7.68
CA ALA A 409 -3.25 28.38 -6.32
C ALA A 409 -4.30 27.35 -5.87
N GLU A 410 -5.22 26.95 -6.74
CA GLU A 410 -6.19 25.88 -6.46
C GLU A 410 -5.50 24.53 -6.23
N ILE A 411 -4.47 24.22 -7.00
CA ILE A 411 -3.67 23.00 -6.82
C ILE A 411 -3.07 22.95 -5.41
N PHE A 412 -2.49 24.05 -4.92
CA PHE A 412 -1.94 24.13 -3.57
C PHE A 412 -3.02 24.06 -2.47
N ARG A 413 -4.16 24.76 -2.63
CA ARG A 413 -5.25 24.71 -1.65
C ARG A 413 -5.78 23.29 -1.47
N ALA A 414 -5.96 22.55 -2.57
CA ALA A 414 -6.43 21.17 -2.52
C ALA A 414 -5.44 20.21 -1.83
N SER A 415 -4.14 20.55 -1.79
CA SER A 415 -3.13 19.76 -1.09
C SER A 415 -3.17 19.91 0.43
N LEU A 416 -3.70 21.03 0.94
CA LEU A 416 -3.77 21.33 2.38
C LEU A 416 -4.96 20.68 3.10
N VAL A 417 -5.94 20.15 2.37
CA VAL A 417 -7.19 19.60 2.96
C VAL A 417 -7.06 18.12 3.35
N LYS A 418 -5.88 17.50 3.14
CA LYS A 418 -5.64 16.06 3.39
C LYS A 418 -4.91 15.75 4.72
N GLU A 419 -4.73 16.71 5.62
CA GLU A 419 -4.17 16.45 6.98
C GLU A 419 -5.23 16.02 8.00
#